data_AF-A0A8H6BTV5-F1
#
_entry.id   AF-A0A8H6BTV5-F1
#
_cell.length_a   1.000
_cell.length_b   1.000
_cell.length_c   1.000
_cell.angle_alpha   90.00
_cell.angle_beta   90.00
_cell.angle_gamma   90.00
#
_symmetry.space_group_name_H-M   'P 1'
#
loop_
_entity.id
_entity.type
_entity.pdbx_description
1 polymer ?
#
loop_
_entity_poly.entity_id
_entity_poly.type
_entity_poly.pdbx_seq_one_letter_code
_entity_poly.pdbx_strand_id
1 'polypeptide(L)'
;MTTFSKTNFKSLNYNSFRPHYPPSFYKILADYVTKVESPLPINLPIDKTIDLGCGTGVATYPLLNISTNVIGVDLSSKMIETANSLIEKNLQTLVEEFVKQQQQNKDHSIASTLEPNSIDLITAAQCIHWFQDYNSFFQNCHQLLKNDTGRDTQVKYQVYNKYVYDDDNYIGQYWEQPGRNILKHFCQQVNEKIPRDLYTDIVINTFKPSIEKNNSGNTSIANEEVDLDLKNWNFNSRLY
;
A
#
# COMPACT_ATOMS: atom_id res chain seq x y z
N MET A 1 -7.22 -11.58 -15.37
CA MET A 1 -6.15 -12.26 -14.61
C MET A 1 -4.96 -11.31 -14.60
N THR A 2 -4.49 -10.85 -13.43
CA THR A 2 -3.44 -9.83 -13.36
C THR A 2 -2.06 -10.42 -13.69
N THR A 3 -1.10 -9.59 -14.10
CA THR A 3 0.29 -10.06 -14.33
C THR A 3 0.92 -10.72 -13.10
N PHE A 4 0.49 -10.35 -11.89
CA PHE A 4 0.97 -10.90 -10.62
C PHE A 4 0.55 -12.36 -10.36
N SER A 5 -0.46 -12.88 -11.09
CA SER A 5 -0.92 -14.27 -11.02
C SER A 5 -0.27 -15.18 -12.09
N LYS A 6 0.61 -14.66 -12.96
CA LYS A 6 1.28 -15.45 -14.00
C LYS A 6 2.35 -16.36 -13.39
N THR A 7 2.43 -17.61 -13.83
CA THR A 7 3.36 -18.64 -13.32
C THR A 7 4.82 -18.21 -13.32
N ASN A 8 5.25 -17.44 -14.32
CA ASN A 8 6.63 -16.97 -14.47
C ASN A 8 6.92 -15.64 -13.75
N PHE A 9 6.01 -15.13 -12.91
CA PHE A 9 6.21 -13.88 -12.17
C PHE A 9 7.26 -14.02 -11.07
N LYS A 10 8.30 -13.18 -11.09
CA LYS A 10 9.42 -13.21 -10.12
C LYS A 10 9.07 -12.45 -8.85
N SER A 11 8.26 -13.04 -7.98
CA SER A 11 7.82 -12.48 -6.70
C SER A 11 8.96 -12.05 -5.76
N LEU A 12 10.08 -12.77 -5.72
CA LEU A 12 11.26 -12.36 -4.95
C LEU A 12 11.89 -11.05 -5.47
N ASN A 13 11.96 -10.87 -6.79
CA ASN A 13 12.44 -9.61 -7.38
C ASN A 13 11.46 -8.47 -7.05
N TYR A 14 10.15 -8.73 -7.10
CA TYR A 14 9.13 -7.77 -6.70
C TYR A 14 9.34 -7.29 -5.25
N ASN A 15 9.62 -8.20 -4.32
CA ASN A 15 9.92 -7.85 -2.93
C ASN A 15 11.18 -6.97 -2.82
N SER A 16 12.28 -7.34 -3.48
CA SER A 16 13.57 -6.62 -3.38
C SER A 16 13.55 -5.20 -3.96
N PHE A 17 12.69 -4.92 -4.94
CA PHE A 17 12.59 -3.60 -5.57
C PHE A 17 11.40 -2.75 -5.08
N ARG A 18 10.59 -3.26 -4.13
CA ARG A 18 9.43 -2.51 -3.61
C ARG A 18 9.86 -1.52 -2.51
N PRO A 19 9.49 -0.22 -2.63
CA PRO A 19 9.60 0.71 -1.53
C PRO A 19 8.80 0.23 -0.32
N HIS A 20 9.35 0.42 0.87
CA HIS A 20 8.70 0.11 2.14
C HIS A 20 8.11 1.38 2.74
N TYR A 21 6.99 1.27 3.47
CA TYR A 21 6.44 2.38 4.24
C TYR A 21 7.31 2.64 5.49
N PRO A 22 7.61 3.90 5.84
CA PRO A 22 8.44 4.20 7.01
C PRO A 22 7.70 3.88 8.32
N PRO A 23 8.42 3.56 9.43
CA PRO A 23 7.78 3.29 10.73
C PRO A 23 6.85 4.42 11.21
N SER A 24 7.15 5.67 10.87
CA SER A 24 6.29 6.83 11.18
C SER A 24 4.90 6.75 10.55
N PHE A 25 4.74 6.11 9.38
CA PHE A 25 3.42 5.89 8.78
C PHE A 25 2.56 4.94 9.62
N TYR A 26 3.14 3.85 10.12
CA TYR A 26 2.43 2.90 10.98
C TYR A 26 2.10 3.49 12.35
N LYS A 27 2.95 4.39 12.88
CA LYS A 27 2.59 5.19 14.06
C LYS A 27 1.36 6.07 13.80
N ILE A 28 1.35 6.83 12.70
CA ILE A 28 0.20 7.66 12.31
C ILE A 28 -1.07 6.80 12.15
N LEU A 29 -0.95 5.62 11.54
CA LEU A 29 -2.07 4.68 11.40
C LEU A 29 -2.59 4.16 12.75
N ALA A 30 -1.70 3.85 13.71
CA ALA A 30 -2.10 3.44 15.04
C ALA A 30 -2.75 4.59 15.83
N ASP A 31 -2.12 5.77 15.88
CA ASP A 31 -2.70 6.96 16.51
C ASP A 31 -4.11 7.23 15.94
N TYR A 32 -4.27 7.06 14.62
CA TYR A 32 -5.53 7.26 13.90
C TYR A 32 -6.64 6.26 14.28
N VAL A 33 -6.38 4.96 14.17
CA VAL A 33 -7.37 3.89 14.41
C VAL A 33 -7.77 3.81 15.88
N THR A 34 -6.83 4.08 16.77
CA THR A 34 -6.96 3.72 18.19
C THR A 34 -7.39 4.90 19.07
N LYS A 35 -7.12 6.14 18.61
CA LYS A 35 -7.30 7.39 19.37
C LYS A 35 -6.52 7.39 20.70
N VAL A 36 -5.51 6.53 20.84
CA VAL A 36 -4.59 6.47 21.98
C VAL A 36 -3.30 7.20 21.60
N GLU A 37 -2.88 8.17 22.42
CA GLU A 37 -1.58 8.82 22.26
C GLU A 37 -0.45 7.84 22.61
N SER A 38 0.62 7.86 21.81
CA SER A 38 1.81 7.03 22.02
C SER A 38 2.53 7.34 23.36
N PRO A 39 3.23 6.38 23.98
CA PRO A 39 3.55 5.03 23.50
C PRO A 39 2.36 4.06 23.56
N LEU A 40 2.30 3.11 22.62
CA LEU A 40 1.22 2.13 22.58
C LEU A 40 1.27 1.20 23.81
N PRO A 41 0.10 0.79 24.36
CA PRO A 41 0.03 -0.13 25.47
C PRO A 41 0.53 -1.55 25.09
N ILE A 42 0.99 -2.30 26.10
CA ILE A 42 1.46 -3.70 25.98
C ILE A 42 0.37 -4.62 25.39
N ASN A 43 -0.90 -4.36 25.72
CA ASN A 43 -2.03 -4.94 25.00
C ASN A 43 -2.29 -4.06 23.78
N LEU A 44 -1.92 -4.54 22.58
CA LEU A 44 -2.09 -3.75 21.36
C LEU A 44 -3.57 -3.39 21.15
N PRO A 45 -3.85 -2.12 20.79
CA PRO A 45 -5.23 -1.59 20.72
C PRO A 45 -6.04 -2.12 19.53
N ILE A 46 -5.40 -2.80 18.57
CA ILE A 46 -6.05 -3.44 17.42
C ILE A 46 -5.94 -4.96 17.61
N ASP A 47 -7.07 -5.66 17.74
CA ASP A 47 -7.05 -7.12 17.90
C ASP A 47 -6.86 -7.83 16.56
N LYS A 48 -7.63 -7.48 15.53
CA LYS A 48 -7.62 -8.18 14.24
C LYS A 48 -7.58 -7.25 13.03
N THR A 49 -6.61 -7.47 12.16
CA THR A 49 -6.34 -6.70 10.95
C THR A 49 -6.34 -7.59 9.71
N ILE A 50 -6.86 -7.07 8.59
CA ILE A 50 -6.74 -7.69 7.26
C ILE A 50 -5.99 -6.75 6.32
N ASP A 51 -4.99 -7.28 5.60
CA ASP A 51 -4.29 -6.58 4.52
C ASP A 51 -4.65 -7.22 3.18
N LEU A 52 -5.50 -6.53 2.42
CA LEU A 52 -6.01 -6.99 1.13
C LEU A 52 -5.00 -6.67 0.03
N GLY A 53 -4.78 -7.62 -0.90
CA GLY A 53 -3.74 -7.52 -1.92
C GLY A 53 -2.33 -7.48 -1.32
N CYS A 54 -2.07 -8.28 -0.29
CA CYS A 54 -0.86 -8.21 0.53
C CYS A 54 0.45 -8.45 -0.24
N GLY A 55 0.40 -9.04 -1.44
CA GLY A 55 1.58 -9.41 -2.21
C GLY A 55 2.52 -10.31 -1.40
N THR A 56 3.80 -9.95 -1.35
CA THR A 56 4.83 -10.65 -0.57
C THR A 56 4.86 -10.26 0.92
N GLY A 57 3.83 -9.56 1.41
CA GLY A 57 3.67 -9.19 2.82
C GLY A 57 4.30 -7.84 3.23
N VAL A 58 4.80 -7.05 2.28
CA VAL A 58 5.58 -5.81 2.55
C VAL A 58 4.85 -4.82 3.47
N ALA A 59 3.54 -4.65 3.28
CA ALA A 59 2.71 -3.82 4.16
C ALA A 59 2.19 -4.59 5.39
N THR A 60 2.02 -5.91 5.24
CA THR A 60 1.43 -6.82 6.23
C THR A 60 2.31 -6.99 7.46
N TYR A 61 3.63 -7.18 7.30
CA TYR A 61 4.51 -7.45 8.45
C TYR A 61 4.58 -6.28 9.44
N PRO A 62 4.77 -5.01 9.03
CA PRO A 62 4.85 -3.93 10.00
C PRO A 62 3.52 -3.62 10.72
N LEU A 63 2.37 -4.08 10.21
CA LEU A 63 1.09 -3.99 10.94
C LEU A 63 1.09 -4.80 12.24
N LEU A 64 1.95 -5.81 12.37
CA LEU A 64 2.12 -6.53 13.63
C LEU A 64 2.50 -5.59 14.77
N ASN A 65 3.32 -4.56 14.54
CA ASN A 65 3.68 -3.57 15.57
C ASN A 65 2.48 -2.83 16.19
N ILE A 66 1.30 -2.88 15.57
CA ILE A 66 0.10 -2.14 15.99
C ILE A 66 -1.12 -3.05 16.19
N SER A 67 -1.04 -4.30 15.72
CA SER A 67 -2.14 -5.28 15.69
C SER A 67 -1.75 -6.64 16.26
N THR A 68 -2.64 -7.26 17.04
CA THR A 68 -2.41 -8.59 17.62
C THR A 68 -2.48 -9.70 16.56
N ASN A 69 -3.46 -9.67 15.66
CA ASN A 69 -3.65 -10.67 14.62
C ASN A 69 -3.69 -9.98 13.25
N VAL A 70 -2.83 -10.38 12.32
CA VAL A 70 -2.79 -9.83 10.95
C VAL A 70 -2.95 -10.93 9.91
N ILE A 71 -3.97 -10.81 9.07
CA ILE A 71 -4.25 -11.71 7.95
C ILE A 71 -3.91 -11.00 6.63
N GLY A 72 -2.86 -11.43 5.95
CA GLY A 72 -2.58 -11.02 4.57
C GLY A 72 -3.45 -11.83 3.60
N VAL A 73 -4.08 -11.17 2.63
CA VAL A 73 -4.92 -11.81 1.61
C VAL A 73 -4.49 -11.38 0.22
N ASP A 74 -4.22 -12.32 -0.68
CA ASP A 74 -3.91 -12.03 -2.10
C ASP A 74 -4.57 -13.06 -3.02
N LEU A 75 -4.82 -12.68 -4.27
CA LEU A 75 -5.36 -13.57 -5.31
C LEU A 75 -4.28 -14.45 -5.95
N SER A 76 -3.00 -14.06 -5.82
CA SER A 76 -1.86 -14.81 -6.36
C SER A 76 -1.28 -15.77 -5.31
N SER A 77 -1.47 -17.07 -5.51
CA SER A 77 -0.85 -18.11 -4.69
C SER A 77 0.69 -17.99 -4.65
N LYS A 78 1.33 -17.51 -5.73
CA LYS A 78 2.78 -17.25 -5.76
C LYS A 78 3.20 -16.10 -4.84
N MET A 79 2.36 -15.07 -4.72
CA MET A 79 2.57 -13.99 -3.74
C MET A 79 2.46 -14.54 -2.32
N ILE A 80 1.41 -15.32 -2.02
CA ILE A 80 1.19 -15.96 -0.71
C ILE A 80 2.31 -16.93 -0.32
N GLU A 81 2.78 -17.78 -1.24
CA GLU A 81 3.95 -18.66 -1.03
C GLU A 81 5.21 -17.85 -0.67
N THR A 82 5.41 -16.71 -1.36
CA THR A 82 6.56 -15.83 -1.12
C THR A 82 6.41 -15.06 0.19
N ALA A 83 5.19 -14.62 0.53
CA ALA A 83 4.92 -13.97 1.81
C ALA A 83 5.20 -14.95 2.95
N ASN A 84 4.65 -16.18 2.88
CA ASN A 84 4.82 -17.20 3.91
C ASN A 84 6.28 -17.64 4.08
N SER A 85 7.06 -17.78 3.00
CA SER A 85 8.51 -18.09 3.12
C SER A 85 9.37 -16.95 3.66
N LEU A 86 8.82 -15.73 3.77
CA LEU A 86 9.50 -14.57 4.38
C LEU A 86 9.09 -14.33 5.85
N ILE A 87 8.15 -15.09 6.44
CA ILE A 87 7.65 -14.87 7.81
C ILE A 87 8.81 -14.81 8.81
N GLU A 88 9.60 -15.89 8.92
CA GLU A 88 10.67 -16.01 9.92
C GLU A 88 11.69 -14.87 9.81
N LYS A 89 12.06 -14.50 8.58
CA LYS A 89 12.99 -13.41 8.30
C LYS A 89 12.43 -12.04 8.71
N ASN A 90 11.15 -11.79 8.46
CA ASN A 90 10.54 -10.50 8.72
C ASN A 90 10.17 -10.33 10.21
N LEU A 91 9.84 -11.42 10.92
CA LEU A 91 9.66 -11.40 12.37
C LEU A 91 10.94 -11.02 13.12
N GLN A 92 12.13 -11.38 12.62
CA GLN A 92 13.42 -10.97 13.20
C GLN A 92 13.67 -9.44 13.17
N THR A 93 12.88 -8.68 12.41
CA THR A 93 12.99 -7.21 12.31
C THR A 93 11.99 -6.45 13.19
N LEU A 94 11.12 -7.16 13.90
CA LEU A 94 10.20 -6.58 14.89
C LEU A 94 10.93 -6.38 16.23
N VAL A 95 10.57 -5.33 16.96
CA VAL A 95 11.22 -4.97 18.22
C VAL A 95 10.50 -5.64 19.39
N GLU A 96 11.21 -6.56 20.04
CA GLU A 96 10.92 -7.21 21.33
C GLU A 96 9.64 -8.07 21.43
N GLU A 97 9.56 -8.86 22.51
CA GLU A 97 8.74 -10.07 22.72
C GLU A 97 7.21 -9.92 22.57
N PHE A 98 6.71 -9.75 21.35
CA PHE A 98 5.27 -9.86 21.04
C PHE A 98 4.81 -11.32 20.88
N VAL A 99 4.92 -12.10 21.97
CA VAL A 99 4.58 -13.54 22.07
C VAL A 99 3.11 -13.88 21.72
N LYS A 100 2.25 -12.88 21.54
CA LYS A 100 0.83 -13.04 21.18
C LYS A 100 0.49 -12.68 19.73
N GLN A 101 1.45 -12.16 18.95
CA GLN A 101 1.19 -11.74 17.57
C GLN A 101 1.02 -12.93 16.63
N GLN A 102 -0.04 -12.94 15.83
CA GLN A 102 -0.27 -13.97 14.80
C GLN A 102 -0.28 -13.36 13.40
N GLN A 103 0.52 -13.93 12.51
CA GLN A 103 0.58 -13.58 11.09
C GLN A 103 0.16 -14.80 10.25
N GLN A 104 -0.77 -14.60 9.31
CA GLN A 104 -1.15 -15.63 8.35
C GLN A 104 -1.39 -15.00 6.97
N ASN A 105 -0.72 -15.49 5.92
CA ASN A 105 -1.07 -15.12 4.54
C ASN A 105 -1.94 -16.22 3.91
N LYS A 106 -3.09 -15.84 3.38
CA LYS A 106 -4.09 -16.75 2.80
C LYS A 106 -4.53 -16.26 1.42
N ASP A 107 -5.07 -17.16 0.61
CA ASP A 107 -5.81 -16.74 -0.57
C ASP A 107 -7.19 -16.20 -0.21
N HIS A 108 -7.91 -15.70 -1.22
CA HIS A 108 -9.25 -15.14 -1.10
C HIS A 108 -10.34 -16.07 -0.51
N SER A 109 -10.11 -17.38 -0.40
CA SER A 109 -11.10 -18.31 0.19
C SER A 109 -11.46 -17.98 1.64
N ILE A 110 -10.54 -17.33 2.37
CA ILE A 110 -10.74 -16.89 3.76
C ILE A 110 -11.98 -16.00 3.92
N ALA A 111 -12.39 -15.26 2.89
CA ALA A 111 -13.56 -14.38 2.93
C ALA A 111 -14.85 -15.12 3.35
N SER A 112 -14.94 -16.43 3.06
CA SER A 112 -16.08 -17.28 3.45
C SER A 112 -16.14 -17.65 4.94
N THR A 113 -15.09 -17.36 5.72
CA THR A 113 -15.01 -17.68 7.15
C THR A 113 -14.77 -16.44 8.02
N LEU A 114 -15.03 -15.24 7.49
CA LEU A 114 -14.93 -13.99 8.24
C LEU A 114 -16.31 -13.59 8.75
N GLU A 115 -16.43 -13.49 10.06
CA GLU A 115 -17.65 -13.02 10.70
C GLU A 115 -17.85 -11.50 10.49
N PRO A 116 -19.10 -11.02 10.31
CA PRO A 116 -19.40 -9.59 10.32
C PRO A 116 -18.99 -8.91 11.64
N ASN A 117 -18.64 -7.62 11.59
CA ASN A 117 -18.22 -6.82 12.75
C ASN A 117 -17.06 -7.46 13.56
N SER A 118 -16.14 -8.17 12.90
CA SER A 118 -15.08 -8.95 13.58
C SER A 118 -13.65 -8.48 13.31
N ILE A 119 -13.48 -7.48 12.44
CA ILE A 119 -12.20 -6.89 12.02
C ILE A 119 -12.08 -5.47 12.59
N ASP A 120 -10.94 -5.12 13.18
CA ASP A 120 -10.68 -3.78 13.72
C ASP A 120 -10.07 -2.84 12.66
N LEU A 121 -9.30 -3.39 11.71
CA LEU A 121 -8.63 -2.62 10.66
C LEU A 121 -8.58 -3.42 9.33
N ILE A 122 -8.94 -2.76 8.23
CA ILE A 122 -8.72 -3.26 6.87
C ILE A 122 -7.75 -2.31 6.14
N THR A 123 -6.71 -2.88 5.55
CA THR A 123 -5.71 -2.17 4.73
C THR A 123 -5.71 -2.70 3.30
N ALA A 124 -5.28 -1.86 2.35
CA ALA A 124 -5.27 -2.17 0.92
C ALA A 124 -4.06 -1.50 0.22
N ALA A 125 -2.85 -1.95 0.58
CA ALA A 125 -1.61 -1.29 0.21
C ALA A 125 -1.21 -1.54 -1.27
N GLN A 126 -1.27 -0.49 -2.10
CA GLN A 126 -0.90 -0.54 -3.54
C GLN A 126 -1.67 -1.59 -4.38
N CYS A 127 -2.89 -1.93 -3.98
CA CYS A 127 -3.70 -2.95 -4.65
C CYS A 127 -5.11 -2.47 -5.08
N ILE A 128 -5.71 -1.49 -4.39
CA ILE A 128 -7.13 -1.12 -4.55
C ILE A 128 -7.49 -0.72 -5.99
N HIS A 129 -6.55 -0.17 -6.74
CA HIS A 129 -6.74 0.20 -8.14
C HIS A 129 -6.95 -1.00 -9.09
N TRP A 130 -6.67 -2.24 -8.66
CA TRP A 130 -7.00 -3.46 -9.41
C TRP A 130 -8.41 -3.99 -9.14
N PHE A 131 -9.13 -3.45 -8.14
CA PHE A 131 -10.47 -3.94 -7.80
C PHE A 131 -11.50 -3.46 -8.85
N GLN A 132 -12.48 -4.31 -9.14
CA GLN A 132 -13.42 -4.10 -10.26
C GLN A 132 -14.71 -3.40 -9.82
N ASP A 133 -15.16 -3.64 -8.59
CA ASP A 133 -16.37 -3.05 -8.01
C ASP A 133 -16.05 -2.43 -6.65
N TYR A 134 -15.97 -1.10 -6.64
CA TYR A 134 -15.72 -0.33 -5.41
C TYR A 134 -16.94 -0.27 -4.48
N ASN A 135 -18.16 -0.33 -5.02
CA ASN A 135 -19.36 -0.28 -4.19
C ASN A 135 -19.47 -1.56 -3.35
N SER A 136 -19.34 -2.72 -3.99
CA SER A 136 -19.32 -4.01 -3.29
C SER A 136 -18.12 -4.13 -2.37
N PHE A 137 -16.94 -3.64 -2.76
CA PHE A 137 -15.76 -3.59 -1.90
C PHE A 137 -16.01 -2.81 -0.59
N PHE A 138 -16.55 -1.59 -0.69
CA PHE A 138 -16.85 -0.76 0.48
C PHE A 138 -17.98 -1.36 1.33
N GLN A 139 -19.04 -1.90 0.72
CA GLN A 139 -20.09 -2.60 1.47
C GLN A 139 -19.56 -3.81 2.25
N ASN A 140 -18.71 -4.63 1.63
CA ASN A 140 -18.09 -5.79 2.29
C ASN A 140 -17.13 -5.36 3.40
N CYS A 141 -16.33 -4.31 3.20
CA CYS A 141 -15.46 -3.76 4.24
C CYS A 141 -16.27 -3.23 5.43
N HIS A 142 -17.35 -2.48 5.19
CA HIS A 142 -18.25 -2.01 6.25
C HIS A 142 -18.89 -3.18 7.02
N GLN A 143 -19.33 -4.25 6.36
CA GLN A 143 -19.88 -5.44 7.02
C GLN A 143 -18.87 -6.16 7.93
N LEU A 144 -17.58 -6.16 7.56
CA LEU A 144 -16.52 -6.83 8.30
C LEU A 144 -15.95 -5.99 9.44
N LEU A 145 -15.89 -4.67 9.28
CA LEU A 145 -15.33 -3.73 10.25
C LEU A 145 -16.20 -3.61 11.51
N LYS A 146 -15.54 -3.44 12.66
CA LYS A 146 -16.15 -2.82 13.85
C LYS A 146 -16.23 -1.31 13.58
N ASN A 147 -17.34 -0.69 13.95
CA ASN A 147 -17.77 0.64 13.45
C ASN A 147 -16.72 1.77 13.42
N ASP A 148 -16.72 2.51 12.29
CA ASP A 148 -16.31 3.92 12.06
C ASP A 148 -14.84 4.40 12.22
N THR A 149 -14.26 5.00 11.14
CA THR A 149 -13.43 6.25 11.17
C THR A 149 -12.85 6.78 9.80
N GLY A 150 -12.76 8.13 9.61
CA GLY A 150 -11.93 8.85 8.59
C GLY A 150 -11.85 10.44 8.61
N ARG A 151 -11.01 11.15 7.78
CA ARG A 151 -11.01 12.60 7.28
C ARG A 151 -9.89 12.99 6.20
N ASP A 152 -10.18 13.50 4.98
CA ASP A 152 -9.27 13.71 3.77
C ASP A 152 -8.81 15.16 3.38
N THR A 153 -7.74 15.37 2.55
CA THR A 153 -7.63 16.37 1.40
C THR A 153 -6.36 16.27 0.43
N GLN A 154 -6.21 17.17 -0.60
CA GLN A 154 -5.61 16.93 -1.97
C GLN A 154 -4.75 18.11 -2.63
N VAL A 155 -3.90 17.88 -3.70
CA VAL A 155 -3.57 18.76 -4.92
C VAL A 155 -2.46 18.16 -5.90
N LYS A 156 -1.88 18.85 -6.94
CA LYS A 156 -1.45 18.37 -8.33
C LYS A 156 0.05 18.08 -8.71
N TYR A 157 0.29 17.29 -9.80
CA TYR A 157 1.60 16.94 -10.45
C TYR A 157 1.57 17.00 -11.98
N GLN A 158 2.71 17.30 -12.63
CA GLN A 158 2.81 17.33 -14.10
C GLN A 158 4.02 16.59 -14.71
N VAL A 159 5.26 16.75 -14.20
CA VAL A 159 6.47 16.19 -14.87
C VAL A 159 6.54 14.65 -14.86
N TYR A 160 6.28 14.01 -13.72
CA TYR A 160 6.28 12.54 -13.58
C TYR A 160 5.26 11.86 -14.51
N ASN A 161 4.14 12.53 -14.80
CA ASN A 161 3.08 11.97 -15.64
C ASN A 161 3.54 11.78 -17.08
N LYS A 162 4.30 12.75 -17.64
CA LYS A 162 4.81 12.71 -19.01
C LYS A 162 5.57 11.41 -19.31
N TYR A 163 6.64 11.14 -18.58
CA TYR A 163 7.57 10.05 -18.91
C TYR A 163 7.16 8.66 -18.41
N VAL A 164 6.27 8.58 -17.41
CA VAL A 164 5.84 7.28 -16.83
C VAL A 164 4.49 6.80 -17.36
N TYR A 165 3.67 7.69 -17.93
CA TYR A 165 2.30 7.36 -18.34
C TYR A 165 1.88 7.92 -19.71
N ASP A 166 2.30 9.13 -20.09
CA ASP A 166 1.70 9.85 -21.21
C ASP A 166 2.53 9.83 -22.52
N ASP A 167 3.77 9.35 -22.46
CA ASP A 167 4.64 9.17 -23.62
C ASP A 167 4.77 7.68 -23.97
N ASP A 168 4.14 7.30 -25.09
CA ASP A 168 4.07 5.91 -25.57
C ASP A 168 5.43 5.31 -25.95
N ASN A 169 6.48 6.12 -26.13
CA ASN A 169 7.84 5.63 -26.38
C ASN A 169 8.49 4.99 -25.13
N TYR A 170 7.88 5.19 -23.96
CA TYR A 170 8.37 4.71 -22.67
C TYR A 170 7.40 3.70 -22.05
N ILE A 171 7.38 3.60 -20.72
CA ILE A 171 6.66 2.53 -20.01
C ILE A 171 5.14 2.68 -20.01
N GLY A 172 4.59 3.79 -20.55
CA GLY A 172 3.16 4.10 -20.60
C GLY A 172 2.31 2.96 -21.18
N GLN A 173 2.70 2.46 -22.35
CA GLN A 173 1.96 1.44 -23.12
C GLN A 173 1.87 0.06 -22.42
N TYR A 174 2.78 -0.26 -21.50
CA TYR A 174 2.85 -1.59 -20.86
C TYR A 174 2.01 -1.71 -19.58
N TRP A 175 1.42 -0.61 -19.12
CA TRP A 175 0.62 -0.61 -17.90
C TRP A 175 -0.79 -1.18 -18.12
N GLU A 176 -1.16 -2.20 -17.35
CA GLU A 176 -2.53 -2.73 -17.36
C GLU A 176 -3.56 -1.66 -16.95
N GLN A 177 -4.59 -1.48 -17.79
CA GLN A 177 -5.69 -0.53 -17.59
C GLN A 177 -6.97 -1.27 -17.17
N PRO A 178 -7.91 -0.62 -16.44
CA PRO A 178 -7.89 0.78 -16.00
C PRO A 178 -7.02 1.05 -14.77
N GLY A 179 -6.49 0.01 -14.12
CA GLY A 179 -5.85 0.11 -12.80
C GLY A 179 -4.69 1.11 -12.73
N ARG A 180 -3.87 1.22 -13.77
CA ARG A 180 -2.81 2.23 -13.76
C ARG A 180 -3.34 3.66 -13.85
N ASN A 181 -4.37 3.91 -14.68
CA ASN A 181 -4.99 5.24 -14.79
C ASN A 181 -5.62 5.69 -13.46
N ILE A 182 -6.24 4.75 -12.73
CA ILE A 182 -6.77 4.97 -11.38
C ILE A 182 -5.65 5.40 -10.42
N LEU A 183 -4.55 4.64 -10.37
CA LEU A 183 -3.40 4.93 -9.51
C LEU A 183 -2.70 6.25 -9.89
N LYS A 184 -2.57 6.55 -11.19
CA LYS A 184 -2.04 7.82 -11.72
C LYS A 184 -2.78 9.04 -11.16
N HIS A 185 -4.10 8.92 -11.05
CA HIS A 185 -4.98 9.96 -10.52
C HIS A 185 -5.26 9.81 -9.02
N PHE A 186 -4.29 9.28 -8.25
CA PHE A 186 -4.34 9.20 -6.78
C PHE A 186 -5.60 8.51 -6.25
N CYS A 187 -6.11 7.54 -7.02
CA CYS A 187 -7.35 6.82 -6.75
C CYS A 187 -8.59 7.74 -6.58
N GLN A 188 -8.61 8.95 -7.16
CA GLN A 188 -9.74 9.90 -7.05
C GLN A 188 -11.10 9.26 -7.34
N GLN A 189 -11.23 8.52 -8.44
CA GLN A 189 -12.47 7.80 -8.78
C GLN A 189 -12.85 6.66 -7.83
N VAL A 190 -11.92 6.19 -6.98
CA VAL A 190 -12.21 5.23 -5.90
C VAL A 190 -12.74 5.99 -4.69
N ASN A 191 -12.12 7.14 -4.36
CA ASN A 191 -12.53 8.01 -3.26
C ASN A 191 -13.96 8.54 -3.46
N GLU A 192 -14.34 8.83 -4.71
CA GLU A 192 -15.71 9.20 -5.12
C GLU A 192 -16.75 8.10 -4.86
N LYS A 193 -16.33 6.84 -4.70
CA LYS A 193 -17.21 5.69 -4.44
C LYS A 193 -17.33 5.32 -2.97
N ILE A 194 -16.67 6.03 -2.06
CA ILE A 194 -16.79 5.78 -0.62
C ILE A 194 -18.20 6.19 -0.17
N PRO A 195 -19.05 5.25 0.30
CA PRO A 195 -20.42 5.55 0.69
C PRO A 195 -20.45 6.32 2.02
N ARG A 196 -20.83 7.61 1.96
CA ARG A 196 -20.77 8.57 3.09
C ARG A 196 -21.81 8.32 4.18
N ASP A 197 -22.75 7.41 3.92
CA ASP A 197 -23.75 6.87 4.83
C ASP A 197 -23.26 5.65 5.61
N LEU A 198 -22.24 4.93 5.10
CA LEU A 198 -21.64 3.75 5.76
C LEU A 198 -20.29 4.03 6.42
N TYR A 199 -19.64 5.15 6.08
CA TYR A 199 -18.34 5.56 6.63
C TYR A 199 -18.42 6.99 7.14
N THR A 200 -18.25 7.22 8.44
CA THR A 200 -18.10 8.59 8.92
C THR A 200 -16.72 9.17 8.57
N ASP A 201 -16.79 10.45 8.15
CA ASP A 201 -15.76 11.43 7.79
C ASP A 201 -14.58 11.12 6.81
N ILE A 202 -14.14 9.87 6.61
CA ILE A 202 -13.31 9.36 5.46
C ILE A 202 -11.90 10.00 5.23
N VAL A 203 -10.75 9.31 5.51
CA VAL A 203 -9.36 9.82 5.25
C VAL A 203 -8.82 9.39 3.89
N ILE A 204 -8.34 10.35 3.10
CA ILE A 204 -7.24 10.15 2.14
C ILE A 204 -6.16 11.22 2.42
N ASN A 205 -4.91 10.92 2.09
CA ASN A 205 -3.78 11.86 2.15
C ASN A 205 -3.03 11.80 0.82
N THR A 206 -2.98 12.90 0.08
CA THR A 206 -2.31 12.95 -1.22
C THR A 206 -0.93 13.61 -1.11
N PHE A 207 0.13 12.83 -0.86
CA PHE A 207 1.48 13.41 -0.87
C PHE A 207 1.90 13.88 -2.26
N LYS A 208 2.52 15.06 -2.30
CA LYS A 208 3.07 15.72 -3.48
C LYS A 208 4.52 16.20 -3.21
N PRO A 209 5.60 15.56 -3.73
CA PRO A 209 6.93 16.17 -3.85
C PRO A 209 6.98 17.43 -4.76
N SER A 210 6.61 18.61 -4.26
CA SER A 210 6.70 19.87 -5.03
C SER A 210 8.15 20.34 -5.19
N ILE A 211 8.44 21.05 -6.29
CA ILE A 211 9.72 21.75 -6.50
C ILE A 211 9.51 23.24 -6.18
N GLU A 212 9.24 23.55 -4.91
CA GLU A 212 9.32 24.92 -4.43
C GLU A 212 10.69 25.14 -3.77
N LYS A 213 11.40 26.19 -4.21
CA LYS A 213 12.72 26.55 -3.69
C LYS A 213 12.58 27.10 -2.27
N ASN A 214 12.76 26.23 -1.27
CA ASN A 214 12.98 26.69 0.10
C ASN A 214 14.29 27.49 0.18
N ASN A 215 14.17 28.80 0.41
CA ASN A 215 15.31 29.73 0.60
C ASN A 215 16.04 29.52 1.95
N SER A 216 15.84 28.38 2.62
CA SER A 216 16.56 27.95 3.81
C SER A 216 17.57 26.87 3.41
N GLY A 217 18.85 27.23 3.33
CA GLY A 217 19.91 26.35 2.84
C GLY A 217 20.02 25.02 3.61
N ASN A 218 20.56 24.02 2.91
CA ASN A 218 20.85 22.65 3.35
C ASN A 218 19.66 21.67 3.41
N THR A 219 19.23 21.23 2.23
CA THR A 219 19.19 19.79 1.91
C THR A 219 19.37 19.60 0.41
N SER A 220 20.22 18.66 -0.01
CA SER A 220 20.47 18.35 -1.42
C SER A 220 19.33 17.53 -2.01
N ILE A 221 18.22 18.20 -2.31
CA ILE A 221 17.07 17.62 -3.03
C ILE A 221 17.21 18.04 -4.50
N ALA A 222 17.39 17.08 -5.42
CA ALA A 222 17.13 17.15 -6.87
C ALA A 222 17.17 18.53 -7.61
N ASN A 223 18.13 19.41 -7.29
CA ASN A 223 18.12 20.84 -7.67
C ASN A 223 19.38 21.28 -8.44
N GLU A 224 20.11 20.35 -9.05
CA GLU A 224 20.96 20.72 -10.19
C GLU A 224 20.09 20.70 -11.45
N GLU A 225 20.10 21.78 -12.22
CA GLU A 225 19.56 21.77 -13.59
C GLU A 225 20.47 20.89 -14.45
N VAL A 226 20.19 19.59 -14.47
CA VAL A 226 20.81 18.66 -15.41
C VAL A 226 20.06 18.76 -16.72
N ASP A 227 20.77 18.95 -17.83
CA ASP A 227 20.19 18.84 -19.17
C ASP A 227 19.57 17.44 -19.33
N LEU A 228 18.26 17.39 -19.53
CA LEU A 228 17.48 16.16 -19.61
C LEU A 228 17.35 15.63 -21.04
N ASP A 229 18.02 16.22 -22.04
CA ASP A 229 18.13 15.57 -23.35
C ASP A 229 19.06 14.34 -23.24
N LEU A 230 18.44 13.16 -23.22
CA LEU A 230 19.11 11.86 -23.17
C LEU A 230 20.12 11.65 -24.31
N LYS A 231 20.07 12.43 -25.40
CA LYS A 231 21.08 12.43 -26.47
C LYS A 231 22.44 12.98 -26.03
N ASN A 232 22.46 13.85 -25.03
CA ASN A 232 23.68 14.45 -24.48
C ASN A 232 24.33 13.56 -23.40
N TRP A 233 23.66 12.47 -23.00
CA TRP A 233 24.16 11.51 -22.02
C TRP A 233 24.78 10.31 -22.75
N ASN A 234 26.12 10.19 -22.68
CA ASN A 234 26.89 9.07 -23.27
C ASN A 234 26.65 7.74 -22.51
N PHE A 235 25.48 7.13 -22.70
CA PHE A 235 25.15 5.80 -22.18
C PHE A 235 25.87 4.70 -22.97
N ASN A 236 27.08 4.36 -22.54
CA ASN A 236 27.87 3.27 -23.12
C ASN A 236 27.45 1.91 -22.52
N SER A 237 26.21 1.49 -22.77
CA SER A 237 25.65 0.23 -22.25
C SER A 237 26.06 -0.98 -23.10
N ARG A 238 27.22 -1.57 -22.80
CA ARG A 238 27.45 -2.98 -23.14
C ARG A 238 26.68 -3.86 -22.16
N LEU A 239 25.57 -4.42 -22.64
CA LEU A 239 24.86 -5.49 -21.96
C LEU A 239 25.69 -6.78 -22.05
N TYR A 240 25.91 -7.42 -20.90
CA TYR A 240 26.35 -8.80 -20.73
C TYR A 240 25.25 -9.55 -19.97
#